data_AF-A0A0G0TAI2-F1
#
_entry.id   AF-A0A0G0TAI2-F1
#
_cell.length_a   1.000
_cell.length_b   1.000
_cell.length_c   1.000
_cell.angle_alpha   90.00
_cell.angle_beta   90.00
_cell.angle_gamma   90.00
#
_symmetry.space_group_name_H-M   'P 1'
#
loop_
_entity.id
_entity.type
_entity.pdbx_description
1 polymer ?
#
loop_
_entity_poly.entity_id
_entity_poly.type
_entity_poly.pdbx_seq_one_letter_code
_entity_poly.pdbx_strand_id
1 'polypeptide(L)'
;MNLTQNFLQKIDKIISIVGSTPESEIKELKTNLLASLYLDLTAKIGIDPKNKVFLDQMATNPPKTVEDIDKNIAFAQEKLKETGFDMENAIAESSKSVLESFMSKIEPNLSPEKVAELQKVVTE
;
A
#
# COMPACT_ATOMS: atom_id res chain seq x y z
N MET A 1 0.95 -13.81 6.82
CA MET A 1 2.01 -13.10 6.06
C MET A 1 1.86 -11.62 6.37
N ASN A 2 2.96 -10.87 6.60
CA ASN A 2 2.85 -9.44 6.90
C ASN A 2 2.39 -8.69 5.63
N LEU A 3 1.27 -7.96 5.72
CA LEU A 3 0.61 -7.31 4.59
C LEU A 3 1.45 -6.15 4.01
N THR A 4 2.09 -5.37 4.88
CA THR A 4 3.06 -4.31 4.51
C THR A 4 4.23 -4.89 3.73
N GLN A 5 4.78 -6.02 4.19
CA GLN A 5 5.90 -6.68 3.52
C GLN A 5 5.51 -7.22 2.12
N ASN A 6 4.30 -7.78 1.97
CA ASN A 6 3.81 -8.21 0.67
C ASN A 6 3.75 -7.03 -0.31
N PHE A 7 3.20 -5.90 0.12
CA PHE A 7 3.15 -4.68 -0.70
C PHE A 7 4.54 -4.19 -1.11
N LEU A 8 5.50 -4.15 -0.18
CA LEU A 8 6.88 -3.76 -0.47
C LEU A 8 7.57 -4.72 -1.45
N GLN A 9 7.32 -6.02 -1.34
CA GLN A 9 7.83 -7.03 -2.29
C GLN A 9 7.26 -6.83 -3.70
N LYS A 10 5.99 -6.44 -3.83
CA LYS A 10 5.42 -6.09 -5.15
C LYS A 10 6.10 -4.87 -5.76
N ILE A 11 6.41 -3.85 -4.95
CA ILE A 11 7.17 -2.69 -5.41
C ILE A 11 8.56 -3.11 -5.90
N ASP A 12 9.25 -4.00 -5.16
CA ASP A 12 10.56 -4.52 -5.58
C ASP A 12 10.51 -5.26 -6.93
N LYS A 13 9.48 -6.10 -7.14
CA LYS A 13 9.25 -6.75 -8.44
C LYS A 13 9.04 -5.73 -9.56
N ILE A 14 8.21 -4.70 -9.33
CA ILE A 14 7.94 -3.63 -10.31
C ILE A 14 9.23 -2.89 -10.68
N ILE A 15 10.02 -2.47 -9.70
CA ILE A 15 11.28 -1.74 -9.93
C ILE A 15 12.26 -2.59 -10.73
N SER A 16 12.35 -3.89 -10.43
CA SER A 16 13.19 -4.84 -11.19
C SER A 16 12.81 -4.91 -12.67
N ILE A 17 11.50 -4.86 -13.00
CA ILE A 17 10.99 -4.87 -14.38
C ILE A 17 11.31 -3.54 -15.09
N VAL A 18 11.13 -2.41 -14.39
CA VAL A 18 11.36 -1.06 -14.95
C VAL A 18 12.85 -0.87 -15.29
N GLY A 19 13.76 -1.31 -14.42
CA GLY A 19 15.21 -1.19 -14.60
C GLY A 19 15.83 -0.11 -13.72
N SER A 20 17.09 0.23 -14.00
CA SER A 20 18.01 0.96 -13.10
C SER A 20 17.47 2.29 -12.55
N THR A 21 16.99 2.24 -11.30
CA THR A 21 16.68 3.40 -10.46
C THR A 21 17.73 3.49 -9.35
N PRO A 22 18.29 4.68 -9.03
CA PRO A 22 19.19 4.85 -7.90
C PRO A 22 18.57 4.36 -6.58
N GLU A 23 19.37 3.77 -5.68
CA GLU A 23 18.87 3.20 -4.42
C GLU A 23 18.15 4.25 -3.54
N SER A 24 18.61 5.51 -3.56
CA SER A 24 17.96 6.62 -2.87
C SER A 24 16.54 6.89 -3.38
N GLU A 25 16.34 6.85 -4.69
CA GLU A 25 15.03 7.06 -5.33
C GLU A 25 14.10 5.87 -5.09
N ILE A 26 14.64 4.64 -5.04
CA ILE A 26 13.89 3.43 -4.67
C ILE A 26 13.33 3.55 -3.25
N LYS A 27 14.15 4.02 -2.30
CA LYS A 27 13.73 4.18 -0.91
C LYS A 27 12.63 5.25 -0.77
N GLU A 28 12.78 6.37 -1.45
CA GLU A 28 11.77 7.43 -1.47
C GLU A 28 10.47 6.95 -2.11
N LEU A 29 10.56 6.25 -3.27
CA LEU A 29 9.40 5.66 -3.95
C LEU A 29 8.64 4.69 -3.04
N LYS A 30 9.33 3.75 -2.38
CA LYS A 30 8.71 2.82 -1.42
C LYS A 30 7.98 3.55 -0.31
N THR A 31 8.57 4.62 0.22
CA THR A 31 7.98 5.43 1.29
C THR A 31 6.72 6.12 0.80
N ASN A 32 6.75 6.74 -0.38
CA ASN A 32 5.62 7.45 -0.97
C ASN A 32 4.45 6.50 -1.33
N LEU A 33 4.76 5.34 -1.92
CA LEU A 33 3.75 4.34 -2.24
C LEU A 33 3.13 3.74 -0.98
N LEU A 34 3.93 3.50 0.07
CA LEU A 34 3.42 2.99 1.34
C LEU A 34 2.55 4.03 2.07
N ALA A 35 2.95 5.30 2.03
CA ALA A 35 2.11 6.39 2.55
C ALA A 35 0.77 6.48 1.79
N SER A 36 0.79 6.30 0.46
CA SER A 36 -0.42 6.28 -0.36
C SER A 36 -1.33 5.11 0.01
N LEU A 37 -0.76 3.91 0.23
CA LEU A 37 -1.50 2.74 0.73
C LEU A 37 -2.16 3.03 2.08
N TYR A 38 -1.41 3.60 3.01
CA TYR A 38 -1.90 3.92 4.35
C TYR A 38 -3.05 4.94 4.31
N LEU A 39 -2.95 5.96 3.46
CA LEU A 39 -3.99 6.98 3.29
C LEU A 39 -5.27 6.39 2.71
N ASP A 40 -5.18 5.60 1.63
CA ASP A 40 -6.35 4.96 1.01
C ASP A 40 -7.05 4.01 1.99
N LEU A 41 -6.26 3.22 2.74
CA LEU A 41 -6.76 2.32 3.76
C LEU A 41 -7.48 3.07 4.89
N THR A 42 -6.90 4.16 5.38
CA THR A 42 -7.50 5.00 6.43
C THR A 42 -8.81 5.61 5.93
N ALA A 43 -8.88 6.03 4.66
CA ALA A 43 -10.10 6.53 4.05
C ALA A 43 -11.18 5.46 3.96
N LYS A 44 -10.85 4.23 3.52
CA LYS A 44 -11.78 3.09 3.48
C LYS A 44 -12.32 2.72 4.86
N ILE A 45 -11.46 2.69 5.88
CA ILE A 45 -11.87 2.44 7.26
C ILE A 45 -12.87 3.52 7.72
N GLY A 46 -12.65 4.77 7.34
CA GLY A 46 -13.49 5.91 7.70
C GLY A 46 -14.84 5.99 7.01
N ILE A 47 -15.13 5.11 6.04
CA ILE A 47 -16.45 5.00 5.43
C ILE A 47 -17.49 4.53 6.47
N ASP A 48 -17.11 3.62 7.38
CA ASP A 48 -18.00 3.18 8.46
C ASP A 48 -17.82 4.09 9.70
N PRO A 49 -18.87 4.82 10.12
CA PRO A 49 -18.82 5.65 11.31
C PRO A 49 -18.44 4.90 12.61
N LYS A 50 -18.68 3.58 12.68
CA LYS A 50 -18.30 2.75 13.84
C LYS A 50 -16.78 2.70 14.05
N ASN A 51 -16.01 2.89 12.98
CA ASN A 51 -14.55 2.88 13.02
C ASN A 51 -13.95 4.23 13.44
N LYS A 52 -14.77 5.27 13.65
CA LYS A 52 -14.29 6.61 14.00
C LYS A 52 -13.41 6.62 15.25
N VAL A 53 -13.79 5.87 16.29
CA VAL A 53 -13.00 5.80 17.55
C VAL A 53 -11.60 5.27 17.28
N PHE A 54 -11.48 4.27 16.40
CA PHE A 54 -10.20 3.73 15.98
C PHE A 54 -9.38 4.75 15.16
N LEU A 55 -10.03 5.48 14.23
CA LEU A 55 -9.36 6.53 13.45
C LEU A 55 -8.84 7.66 14.34
N ASP A 56 -9.62 8.07 15.34
CA ASP A 56 -9.21 9.06 16.33
C ASP A 56 -7.96 8.58 17.09
N GLN A 57 -7.87 7.28 17.43
CA GLN A 57 -6.68 6.68 18.06
C GLN A 57 -5.46 6.71 17.14
N MET A 58 -5.60 6.33 15.87
CA MET A 58 -4.49 6.39 14.91
C MET A 58 -4.00 7.83 14.68
N ALA A 59 -4.91 8.80 14.66
CA ALA A 59 -4.58 10.21 14.48
C ALA A 59 -3.74 10.79 15.62
N THR A 60 -3.79 10.21 16.83
CA THR A 60 -2.97 10.68 17.96
C THR A 60 -1.47 10.41 17.77
N ASN A 61 -1.12 9.38 17.00
CA ASN A 61 0.26 8.99 16.70
C ASN A 61 0.42 8.73 15.19
N PRO A 62 0.44 9.79 14.38
CA PRO A 62 0.59 9.64 12.94
C PRO A 62 1.94 8.96 12.63
N PRO A 63 1.95 7.96 11.73
CA PRO A 63 3.15 7.20 11.45
C PRO A 63 4.20 8.07 10.76
N LYS A 64 5.46 7.94 11.18
CA LYS A 64 6.60 8.72 10.64
C LYS A 64 7.59 7.85 9.86
N THR A 65 7.56 6.55 10.11
CA THR A 65 8.43 5.56 9.50
C THR A 65 7.63 4.41 8.89
N VAL A 66 8.26 3.63 8.02
CA VAL A 66 7.69 2.38 7.49
C VAL A 66 7.30 1.42 8.62
N GLU A 67 8.10 1.36 9.69
CA GLU A 67 7.82 0.53 10.86
C GLU A 67 6.58 1.01 11.62
N ASP A 68 6.36 2.32 11.72
CA ASP A 68 5.14 2.87 12.32
C ASP A 68 3.89 2.54 11.48
N ILE A 69 4.01 2.56 10.15
CA ILE A 69 2.92 2.15 9.26
C ILE A 69 2.59 0.67 9.47
N ASP A 70 3.60 -0.18 9.54
CA ASP A 70 3.42 -1.62 9.78
C ASP A 70 2.72 -1.89 11.12
N LYS A 71 3.15 -1.22 12.19
CA LYS A 71 2.51 -1.29 13.51
C LYS A 71 1.07 -0.80 13.47
N ASN A 72 0.79 0.30 12.78
CA ASN A 72 -0.57 0.83 12.65
C ASN A 72 -1.48 -0.14 11.87
N ILE A 73 -0.98 -0.74 10.79
CA ILE A 73 -1.72 -1.75 10.02
C ILE A 73 -2.01 -2.99 10.87
N ALA A 74 -1.02 -3.50 11.62
CA ALA A 74 -1.21 -4.64 12.50
C ALA A 74 -2.23 -4.33 13.62
N PHE A 75 -2.11 -3.16 14.24
CA PHE A 75 -3.06 -2.69 15.25
C PHE A 75 -4.49 -2.56 14.69
N ALA A 76 -4.62 -1.99 13.49
CA ALA A 76 -5.90 -1.89 12.79
C ALA A 76 -6.51 -3.26 12.50
N GLN A 77 -5.69 -4.22 12.02
CA GLN A 77 -6.14 -5.58 11.77
C GLN A 77 -6.64 -6.28 13.04
N GLU A 78 -6.06 -5.99 14.21
CA GLU A 78 -6.57 -6.52 15.48
C GLU A 78 -7.86 -5.84 15.93
N LYS A 79 -7.91 -4.51 15.92
CA LYS A 79 -9.05 -3.74 16.43
C LYS A 79 -10.30 -3.85 15.56
N LEU A 80 -10.13 -3.89 14.24
CA LEU A 80 -11.24 -3.85 13.31
C LEU A 80 -11.91 -5.22 13.12
N LYS A 81 -11.30 -6.32 13.59
CA LYS A 81 -11.95 -7.65 13.65
C LYS A 81 -13.28 -7.61 14.40
N GLU A 82 -13.37 -6.82 15.47
CA GLU A 82 -14.58 -6.68 16.28
C GLU A 82 -15.71 -5.94 15.54
N THR A 83 -15.36 -5.15 14.52
CA THR A 83 -16.31 -4.34 13.74
C THR A 83 -16.85 -5.08 12.52
N GLY A 84 -16.28 -6.24 12.19
CA GLY A 84 -16.57 -6.98 10.96
C GLY A 84 -15.96 -6.37 9.69
N PHE A 85 -15.08 -5.37 9.83
CA PHE A 85 -14.36 -4.78 8.71
C PHE A 85 -13.28 -5.74 8.19
N ASP A 86 -13.35 -6.04 6.89
CA ASP A 86 -12.40 -6.93 6.22
C ASP A 86 -11.12 -6.18 5.86
N MET A 87 -10.19 -6.18 6.80
CA MET A 87 -8.89 -5.51 6.66
C MET A 87 -8.03 -6.11 5.54
N GLU A 88 -8.11 -7.42 5.32
CA GLU A 88 -7.30 -8.10 4.30
C GLU A 88 -7.78 -7.71 2.90
N ASN A 89 -9.09 -7.72 2.68
CA ASN A 89 -9.67 -7.23 1.43
C ASN A 89 -9.38 -5.73 1.23
N ALA A 90 -9.54 -4.91 2.27
CA ALA A 90 -9.29 -3.48 2.17
C ALA A 90 -7.83 -3.17 1.77
N ILE A 91 -6.85 -3.87 2.35
CA ILE A 91 -5.44 -3.71 1.97
C ILE A 91 -5.19 -4.22 0.55
N ALA A 92 -5.77 -5.35 0.15
CA ALA A 92 -5.60 -5.87 -1.20
C ALA A 92 -6.12 -4.88 -2.25
N GLU A 93 -7.32 -4.33 -2.05
CA GLU A 93 -7.89 -3.30 -2.92
C GLU A 93 -7.06 -2.02 -2.94
N SER A 94 -6.62 -1.54 -1.78
CA SER A 94 -5.81 -0.32 -1.67
C SER A 94 -4.45 -0.51 -2.34
N SER A 95 -3.83 -1.67 -2.15
CA SER A 95 -2.57 -2.04 -2.80
C SER A 95 -2.72 -2.05 -4.31
N LYS A 96 -3.78 -2.69 -4.83
CA LYS A 96 -4.08 -2.70 -6.26
C LYS A 96 -4.26 -1.29 -6.81
N SER A 97 -5.11 -0.48 -6.18
CA SER A 97 -5.37 0.92 -6.59
C SER A 97 -4.10 1.76 -6.66
N VAL A 98 -3.25 1.69 -5.62
CA VAL A 98 -1.99 2.44 -5.56
C VAL A 98 -1.01 1.98 -6.64
N LEU A 99 -0.88 0.67 -6.85
CA LEU A 99 0.03 0.13 -7.86
C LEU A 99 -0.45 0.40 -9.28
N GLU A 100 -1.76 0.31 -9.56
CA GLU A 100 -2.34 0.69 -10.85
C GLU A 100 -2.12 2.18 -11.15
N SER A 101 -2.32 3.04 -10.15
CA SER A 101 -2.04 4.48 -10.28
C SER A 101 -0.56 4.74 -10.58
N PHE A 102 0.34 4.06 -9.87
CA PHE A 102 1.78 4.18 -10.13
C PHE A 102 2.15 3.67 -11.54
N MET A 103 1.64 2.51 -11.93
CA MET A 103 1.85 1.94 -13.26
C MET A 103 1.43 2.89 -14.37
N SER A 104 0.23 3.48 -14.28
CA SER A 104 -0.27 4.43 -15.31
C SER A 104 0.68 5.61 -15.57
N LYS A 105 1.52 5.98 -14.60
CA LYS A 105 2.51 7.06 -14.73
C LYS A 105 3.79 6.61 -15.43
N ILE A 106 4.17 5.34 -15.31
CA ILE A 106 5.40 4.79 -15.88
C ILE A 106 5.16 4.06 -17.22
N GLU A 107 3.96 3.51 -17.44
CA GLU A 107 3.54 2.80 -18.65
C GLU A 107 3.89 3.52 -19.96
N PRO A 108 3.69 4.84 -20.12
CA PRO A 108 4.01 5.55 -21.37
C PRO A 108 5.48 5.44 -21.81
N ASN A 109 6.38 5.11 -20.89
CA ASN A 109 7.82 5.03 -21.11
C ASN A 109 8.33 3.57 -21.23
N LEU A 110 7.44 2.59 -21.25
CA LEU A 110 7.78 1.17 -21.22
C LEU A 110 7.38 0.46 -22.51
N SER A 111 8.08 -0.64 -22.81
CA SER A 111 7.69 -1.52 -23.91
C SER A 111 6.44 -2.33 -23.55
N PRO A 112 5.63 -2.78 -24.54
CA PRO A 112 4.45 -3.59 -24.29
C PRO A 112 4.72 -4.85 -23.45
N GLU A 113 5.89 -5.47 -23.63
CA GLU A 113 6.30 -6.66 -22.87
C GLU A 113 6.46 -6.34 -21.37
N LYS A 114 7.13 -5.22 -21.06
CA LYS A 114 7.28 -4.75 -19.67
C LYS A 114 5.93 -4.39 -19.04
N VAL A 115 5.05 -3.74 -19.81
CA VAL A 115 3.69 -3.43 -19.33
C VAL A 115 2.91 -4.70 -18.98
N ALA A 116 2.99 -5.74 -19.82
CA ALA A 116 2.34 -7.02 -19.56
C ALA A 116 2.91 -7.74 -18.31
N GLU A 117 4.22 -7.63 -18.06
CA GLU A 117 4.83 -8.15 -16.83
C GLU A 117 4.39 -7.39 -15.58
N LEU A 118 4.31 -6.05 -15.66
CA LEU A 118 3.83 -5.21 -14.56
C LEU A 118 2.39 -5.54 -14.17
N GLN A 119 1.51 -5.73 -15.15
CA GLN A 119 0.10 -6.09 -14.92
C GLN A 119 -0.06 -7.41 -14.14
N LYS A 120 0.83 -8.39 -14.35
CA LYS A 120 0.81 -9.65 -13.59
C LYS A 120 1.11 -9.41 -12.11
N VAL A 121 2.11 -8.59 -11.80
CA VAL A 121 2.52 -8.30 -10.41
C VAL A 121 1.40 -7.62 -9.60
N VAL A 122 0.58 -6.80 -10.26
CA VAL A 122 -0.54 -6.10 -9.61
C VAL A 122 -1.76 -7.00 -9.39
N THR A 123 -1.95 -8.00 -10.26
CA THR A 123 -3.11 -8.90 -10.23
C THR A 123 -2.91 -10.13 -9.32
N GLU A 124 -1.65 -10.56 -9.12
CA GLU A 124 -1.24 -11.56 -8.12
C GLU A 124 -1.48 -11.10 -6.68
#